data_AF-A0A1F8MV29-F1
#
_entry.id   AF-A0A1F8MV29-F1
#
_cell.length_a   1.000
_cell.length_b   1.000
_cell.length_c   1.000
_cell.angle_alpha   90.00
_cell.angle_beta   90.00
_cell.angle_gamma   90.00
#
_symmetry.space_group_name_H-M   'P 1'
#
loop_
_entity.id
_entity.type
_entity.pdbx_description
1 polymer ?
#
loop_
_entity_poly.entity_id
_entity_poly.type
_entity_poly.pdbx_seq_one_letter_code
_entity_poly.pdbx_strand_id
1 'polypeptide(L)' 'MCIELMLNAVNIALVAFSRYLVPDVVLISGQVFVIFVLVVAAAEATVGLAIIMAIYRNRKSVDPKDNDLMKG' A
#
# COMPACT_ATOMS: atom_id res chain seq x y z
N MET A 1 -6.13 2.62 4.91
CA MET A 1 -6.58 3.72 4.01
C MET A 1 -5.48 4.75 3.69
N CYS A 2 -4.70 5.25 4.67
CA CYS A 2 -3.62 6.21 4.34
C CYS A 2 -2.51 5.60 3.47
N ILE A 3 -2.19 4.31 3.67
CA ILE A 3 -1.12 3.61 2.93
C ILE A 3 -1.50 3.45 1.46
N GLU A 4 -2.76 3.16 1.18
CA GLU A 4 -3.33 2.96 -0.15
C GLU A 4 -3.30 4.27 -0.96
N LEU A 5 -3.50 5.41 -0.30
CA LEU A 5 -3.30 6.73 -0.91
C LEU A 5 -1.82 6.97 -1.26
N MET A 6 -0.90 6.58 -0.37
CA MET A 6 0.54 6.70 -0.64
C MET A 6 0.96 5.80 -1.81
N LEU A 7 0.47 4.56 -1.88
CA LEU A 7 0.76 3.64 -3.00
C LEU A 7 0.20 4.15 -4.33
N ASN A 8 -0.98 4.79 -4.32
CA ASN A 8 -1.51 5.45 -5.52
C ASN A 8 -0.66 6.66 -5.94
N ALA A 9 -0.14 7.45 -5.00
CA ALA A 9 0.78 8.54 -5.32
C ALA A 9 2.07 8.01 -5.99
N VAL A 10 2.61 6.90 -5.50
CA VAL A 10 3.76 6.22 -6.12
C VAL A 10 3.43 5.74 -7.54
N ASN A 11 2.24 5.18 -7.77
CA ASN A 11 1.81 4.75 -9.11
C ASN A 11 1.78 5.92 -10.11
N ILE A 12 1.24 7.07 -9.70
CA ILE A 12 1.23 8.28 -10.52
C ILE A 12 2.66 8.74 -10.83
N ALA A 13 3.53 8.77 -9.81
CA ALA A 13 4.93 9.17 -9.99
C ALA A 13 5.68 8.24 -10.97
N LEU A 14 5.47 6.92 -10.90
CA LEU A 14 6.07 5.95 -11.82
C LEU A 14 5.65 6.19 -13.27
N VAL A 15 4.36 6.41 -13.52
CA VAL A 15 3.86 6.70 -14.87
C VAL A 15 4.39 8.06 -15.36
N ALA A 16 4.42 9.07 -14.49
CA ALA A 16 4.98 10.38 -14.81
C ALA A 16 6.47 10.28 -15.17
N PHE A 17 7.27 9.56 -14.40
CA PHE A 17 8.69 9.36 -14.70
C PHE A 17 8.89 8.62 -16.01
N SER A 18 8.13 7.54 -16.25
CA SER A 18 8.19 6.80 -17.50
C SER A 18 7.84 7.67 -18.71
N ARG A 19 6.97 8.69 -18.54
CA ARG A 19 6.57 9.60 -19.62
C ARG A 19 7.52 10.77 -19.83
N TYR A 20 8.05 11.36 -18.77
CA TYR A 20 8.77 12.65 -18.83
C TYR A 20 10.29 12.54 -18.76
N LEU A 21 10.86 11.46 -18.21
CA LEU A 21 12.33 11.32 -18.07
C LEU A 21 12.98 10.57 -19.24
N VAL A 22 12.23 9.75 -19.98
CA VAL A 22 12.72 8.96 -21.11
C VAL A 22 11.82 9.12 -22.34
N PRO A 23 11.68 10.34 -22.89
CA PRO A 23 10.69 10.64 -23.94
C PRO A 23 10.98 9.96 -25.29
N ASP A 24 12.25 9.70 -25.61
CA ASP A 24 12.67 9.17 -26.92
C ASP A 24 12.54 7.65 -27.06
N VAL A 25 12.18 6.96 -25.98
CA VAL A 25 11.96 5.52 -25.97
C VAL A 25 10.53 5.27 -25.50
N VAL A 26 9.70 4.60 -26.31
CA VAL A 26 8.37 4.16 -25.87
C VAL A 26 8.54 3.01 -24.86
N LEU A 27 8.97 3.34 -23.65
CA LEU A 27 9.16 2.41 -22.55
C LEU A 27 7.91 2.42 -21.68
N ILE A 28 7.14 1.33 -21.71
CA ILE A 28 5.93 1.13 -20.89
C ILE A 28 6.31 0.66 -19.46
N SER A 29 7.55 0.93 -19.05
CA SER A 29 8.15 0.38 -17.82
C SER A 29 7.43 0.84 -16.54
N GLY A 30 7.07 2.13 -16.45
CA GLY A 30 6.33 2.66 -15.30
C GLY A 30 4.94 2.05 -15.19
N GLN A 31 4.23 1.91 -16.31
CA GLN A 31 2.89 1.31 -16.35
C GLN A 31 2.92 -0.18 -16.00
N VAL A 32 3.94 -0.93 -16.46
CA VAL A 32 4.12 -2.34 -16.06
C VAL A 32 4.38 -2.43 -14.56
N PHE A 33 5.21 -1.55 -14.00
CA PHE A 33 5.50 -1.55 -12.57
C PHE A 33 4.27 -1.23 -11.71
N VAL A 34 3.38 -0.34 -12.18
CA VAL A 34 2.08 -0.06 -11.52
C VAL A 34 1.27 -1.34 -11.31
N ILE A 35 1.24 -2.26 -12.27
CA ILE A 35 0.51 -3.54 -12.13
C ILE A 35 1.05 -4.34 -10.94
N PHE A 36 2.38 -4.40 -10.77
CA PHE A 36 2.98 -5.07 -9.62
C PHE A 36 2.64 -4.39 -8.30
N VAL A 37 2.69 -3.05 -8.25
CA VAL A 37 2.32 -2.29 -7.05
C VAL A 37 0.86 -2.53 -6.68
N LEU A 38 -0.05 -2.61 -7.66
CA LEU A 38 -1.46 -2.91 -7.40
C LEU A 38 -1.67 -4.32 -6.81
N VAL A 39 -0.93 -5.32 -7.30
CA VAL A 39 -0.96 -6.68 -6.75
C VAL A 39 -0.46 -6.69 -5.30
N VAL A 40 0.65 -6.01 -5.01
CA VAL A 40 1.19 -5.89 -3.65
C VAL A 40 0.20 -5.14 -2.74
N ALA A 41 -0.39 -4.05 -3.20
CA ALA A 41 -1.38 -3.28 -2.45
C ALA A 41 -2.61 -4.14 -2.07
N ALA A 42 -3.10 -4.97 -3.00
CA ALA A 42 -4.20 -5.89 -2.73
C ALA A 42 -3.81 -6.96 -1.68
N ALA A 43 -2.60 -7.51 -1.78
CA ALA A 43 -2.09 -8.50 -0.82
C ALA A 43 -1.90 -7.88 0.58
N GLU A 44 -1.26 -6.71 0.67
CA GLU A 44 -1.04 -5.98 1.92
C GLU A 44 -2.35 -5.63 2.61
N ALA A 45 -3.32 -5.06 1.88
CA ALA A 45 -4.61 -4.69 2.46
C ALA A 45 -5.36 -5.91 3.02
N THR A 46 -5.28 -7.06 2.34
CA THR A 46 -5.87 -8.32 2.81
C THR A 46 -5.21 -8.80 4.11
N VAL A 47 -3.87 -8.80 4.16
CA VAL A 47 -3.11 -9.20 5.34
C VAL A 47 -3.33 -8.23 6.50
N GLY A 48 -3.30 -6.93 6.25
CA GLY A 48 -3.55 -5.88 7.24
C GLY A 48 -4.94 -6.01 7.85
N LEU A 49 -5.97 -6.23 7.03
CA LEU A 49 -7.33 -6.47 7.53
C LEU A 49 -7.43 -7.76 8.35
N ALA A 50 -6.78 -8.84 7.91
CA ALA A 50 -6.75 -10.09 8.68
C ALA A 50 -6.13 -9.91 10.08
N ILE A 51 -5.06 -9.12 10.18
CA ILE A 51 -4.43 -8.76 11.46
C ILE A 51 -5.39 -7.93 12.31
N ILE A 52 -6.02 -6.90 11.76
CA ILE A 52 -7.00 -6.06 12.47
C ILE A 52 -8.16 -6.92 13.00
N MET A 53 -8.67 -7.85 12.20
CA MET A 53 -9.73 -8.77 12.62
C MET A 53 -9.28 -9.70 13.75
N ALA A 54 -8.04 -10.19 13.70
CA ALA A 54 -7.47 -11.01 14.77
C ALA A 54 -7.33 -10.23 16.09
N ILE A 55 -6.94 -8.95 16.03
CA ILE A 55 -6.87 -8.07 17.20
C ILE A 55 -8.29 -7.80 17.73
N TYR A 56 -9.22 -7.42 16.87
CA TYR A 56 -10.60 -7.10 17.24
C TYR A 56 -11.29 -8.30 17.92
N ARG A 57 -11.03 -9.53 17.47
CA ARG A 57 -11.59 -10.74 18.10
C ARG A 57 -11.17 -10.90 19.57
N ASN A 58 -9.98 -10.42 19.94
CA ASN A 58 -9.46 -10.53 21.30
C ASN A 58 -9.72 -9.29 22.15
N ARG A 59 -9.70 -8.10 21.56
CA ARG A 59 -9.79 -6.81 22.27
C ARG A 59 -11.16 -6.13 22.19
N LYS A 60 -11.99 -6.52 21.21
CA LYS A 60 -13.26 -5.85 20.85
C LYS A 60 -13.12 -4.34 20.59
N SER A 61 -11.91 -3.88 20.29
CA SER A 61 -11.56 -2.50 19.96
C SER A 61 -10.59 -2.49 18.78
N VAL A 62 -10.64 -1.42 18.01
CA VAL A 62 -9.72 -1.12 16.90
C VAL A 62 -8.85 0.11 17.19
N ASP A 63 -8.99 0.73 18.37
CA ASP A 63 -8.13 1.84 18.76
C ASP A 63 -6.69 1.32 18.97
N PRO A 64 -5.69 1.86 18.26
CA PRO A 64 -4.29 1.47 18.45
C PRO A 64 -3.80 1.66 19.90
N LYS A 65 -4.39 2.59 20.66
CA LYS A 65 -4.01 2.88 22.05
C LYS A 65 -4.31 1.72 22.99
N ASP A 66 -5.31 0.90 22.68
CA ASP A 66 -5.70 -0.25 23.50
C ASP A 66 -4.73 -1.45 23.35
N ASN A 67 -3.74 -1.34 22.45
CA ASN A 67 -2.75 -2.38 22.16
C ASN A 67 -1.37 -2.04 22.73
N ASP A 68 -1.30 -1.67 24.01
CA ASP A 68 -0.09 -1.16 24.66
C ASP A 68 0.57 -2.13 25.65
N LEU A 69 0.15 -3.40 25.68
CA LEU A 69 0.64 -4.39 26.66
C LEU A 69 2.14 -4.70 26.59
N MET A 70 2.82 -4.27 25.53
CA MET A 70 4.27 -4.42 25.37
C MET A 70 5.04 -3.17 25.80
N LYS A 71 4.37 -2.16 26.39
CA LYS A 71 5.04 -1.04 27.05
C LYS A 71 5.50 -1.49 28.43
N GLY A 72 6.81 -1.60 28.60
CA GLY A 72 7.49 -1.66 29.91
C GLY A 72 7.84 -0.27 30.41
#